data_AF-A0A9D5HNQ1-F1
#
_entry.id   AF-A0A9D5HNQ1-F1
#
_cell.length_a   1.000
_cell.length_b   1.000
_cell.length_c   1.000
_cell.angle_alpha   90.00
_cell.angle_beta   90.00
_cell.angle_gamma   90.00
#
_symmetry.space_group_name_H-M   'P 1'
#
loop_
_entity.id
_entity.type
_entity.pdbx_description
1 polymer ?
#
loop_
_entity_poly.entity_id
_entity_poly.type
_entity_poly.pdbx_seq_one_letter_code
_entity_poly.pdbx_strand_id
1 'polypeptide(L)'
;MEQCYRDLRVAELRLPDGRAASRHEAQVESNERAQPGYLTGWTSPSDPFPGPYFMGIHANGDPQVILQTTKSWLWRGGNWDGVRFTGIPEMKTYSAFNFTFVDNEEEMYYMYHILDDSIISRLVVNYDGTT
;
A
#
# COMPACT_ATOMS: atom_id res chain seq x y z
N MET A 1 1.74 -24.38 -12.49
CA MET A 1 2.40 -23.40 -11.61
C MET A 1 1.67 -22.06 -11.72
N GLU A 2 0.38 -22.03 -11.37
CA GLU A 2 -0.49 -20.85 -11.59
C GLU A 2 -1.59 -20.74 -10.51
N GLN A 3 -1.24 -20.60 -9.23
CA GLN A 3 -2.30 -20.53 -8.21
C GLN A 3 -2.10 -19.63 -6.98
N CYS A 4 -1.09 -18.76 -6.93
CA CYS A 4 -0.92 -17.81 -5.81
C CYS A 4 -0.88 -16.35 -6.26
N TYR A 5 -1.96 -15.89 -6.90
CA TYR A 5 -2.31 -14.47 -6.99
C TYR A 5 -3.66 -14.27 -6.27
N ARG A 6 -3.73 -14.66 -4.99
CA ARG A 6 -4.93 -14.45 -4.18
C ARG A 6 -4.71 -13.21 -3.30
N ASP A 7 -5.54 -12.20 -3.55
CA ASP A 7 -5.77 -11.01 -2.75
C ASP A 7 -4.54 -10.35 -2.11
N LEU A 8 -3.64 -9.84 -2.96
CA LEU A 8 -2.80 -8.72 -2.55
C LEU A 8 -3.73 -7.55 -2.24
N ARG A 9 -3.59 -6.94 -1.06
CA ARG A 9 -4.29 -5.71 -0.71
C ARG A 9 -3.32 -4.74 -0.07
N VAL A 10 -3.12 -3.58 -0.68
CA VAL A 10 -2.79 -2.38 0.08
C VAL A 10 -4.12 -1.88 0.65
N ALA A 11 -4.60 -2.51 1.73
CA ALA A 11 -5.87 -2.16 2.35
C ALA A 11 -5.67 -1.84 3.83
N GLU A 12 -5.83 -0.56 4.12
CA GLU A 12 -7.00 -0.04 4.83
C GLU A 12 -7.66 -0.95 5.89
N LEU A 13 -7.78 -0.39 7.09
CA LEU A 13 -8.37 -0.98 8.30
C LEU A 13 -9.62 -1.84 8.03
N ARG A 14 -9.53 -3.13 8.36
CA ARG A 14 -10.67 -3.90 8.86
C ARG A 14 -10.32 -4.48 10.23
N LEU A 15 -11.01 -4.00 11.26
CA LEU A 15 -10.95 -4.60 12.58
C LEU A 15 -11.73 -5.93 12.59
N PRO A 16 -11.27 -6.97 13.31
CA PRO A 16 -11.93 -8.27 13.38
C PRO A 16 -13.30 -8.28 14.10
N ASP A 17 -13.70 -7.20 14.76
CA ASP A 17 -14.74 -7.22 15.80
C ASP A 17 -16.00 -6.39 15.50
N GLY A 18 -16.13 -5.85 14.28
CA GLY A 18 -17.34 -5.15 13.85
C GLY A 18 -17.66 -3.86 14.62
N ARG A 19 -16.70 -3.31 15.38
CA ARG A 19 -16.85 -1.99 16.02
C ARG A 19 -16.17 -0.92 15.18
N ALA A 20 -16.82 0.23 15.08
CA ALA A 20 -16.33 1.36 14.31
C ALA A 20 -15.00 1.86 14.88
N ALA A 21 -13.91 1.66 14.13
CA ALA A 21 -12.67 2.40 14.35
C ALA A 21 -12.92 3.86 13.96
N SER A 22 -12.48 4.78 14.81
CA SER A 22 -12.43 6.21 14.55
C SER A 22 -11.73 6.47 13.22
N ARG A 23 -12.55 6.88 12.26
CA ARG A 23 -12.30 7.22 10.85
C ARG A 23 -10.92 7.83 10.53
N HIS A 24 -10.00 7.00 10.07
CA HIS A 24 -8.88 7.42 9.21
C HIS A 24 -8.73 6.39 8.07
N GLU A 25 -9.47 6.65 6.99
CA GLU A 25 -9.58 5.81 5.79
C GLU A 25 -8.46 6.14 4.79
N ALA A 26 -7.81 5.11 4.25
CA ALA A 26 -6.94 5.21 3.09
C ALA A 26 -7.79 4.90 1.85
N GLN A 27 -8.54 5.89 1.38
CA GLN A 27 -9.54 5.68 0.34
C GLN A 27 -8.92 5.14 -0.95
N VAL A 28 -9.10 3.85 -1.21
CA VAL A 28 -8.92 3.25 -2.53
C VAL A 28 -10.28 3.26 -3.19
N GLU A 29 -10.56 4.31 -3.97
CA GLU A 29 -11.77 4.33 -4.80
C GLU A 29 -11.70 3.17 -5.80
N SER A 30 -12.64 2.23 -5.68
CA SER A 30 -12.76 1.07 -6.55
C SER A 30 -13.09 1.52 -7.98
N ASN A 31 -12.11 1.50 -8.87
CA ASN A 31 -12.30 1.67 -10.30
C ASN A 31 -11.93 0.36 -11.02
N GLU A 32 -12.77 -0.10 -11.94
CA GLU A 32 -12.58 -1.34 -12.71
C GLU A 32 -11.25 -1.39 -13.50
N ARG A 33 -10.60 -0.24 -13.72
CA ARG A 33 -9.27 -0.14 -14.37
C ARG A 33 -8.09 -0.11 -13.39
N ALA A 34 -8.32 0.02 -12.09
CA ALA A 34 -7.26 -0.01 -11.09
C ALA A 34 -6.76 -1.45 -10.91
N GLN A 35 -5.48 -1.64 -10.63
CA GLN A 35 -4.96 -2.97 -10.35
C GLN A 35 -5.42 -3.43 -8.96
N PRO A 36 -6.15 -4.55 -8.84
CA PRO A 36 -6.57 -5.07 -7.55
C PRO A 36 -5.36 -5.30 -6.65
N GLY A 37 -5.37 -4.69 -5.47
CA GLY A 37 -4.26 -4.80 -4.52
C GLY A 37 -3.16 -3.76 -4.63
N TYR A 38 -3.30 -2.78 -5.53
CA TYR A 38 -2.33 -1.73 -5.74
C TYR A 38 -2.96 -0.35 -5.52
N LEU A 39 -2.21 0.55 -4.89
CA LEU A 39 -2.51 1.98 -4.93
C LEU A 39 -2.25 2.47 -6.35
N THR A 40 -3.25 3.06 -7.00
CA THR A 40 -3.12 3.55 -8.37
C THR A 40 -3.28 5.06 -8.37
N GLY A 41 -2.30 5.77 -8.92
CA GLY A 41 -2.39 7.22 -9.07
C GLY A 41 -3.39 7.62 -10.13
N TRP A 42 -3.84 8.86 -10.07
CA TRP A 42 -4.76 9.43 -11.05
C TRP A 42 -4.10 9.64 -12.42
N THR A 43 -4.91 9.79 -13.46
CA THR A 43 -4.42 10.12 -14.80
C THR A 43 -3.87 11.54 -14.84
N SER A 44 -4.54 12.46 -14.13
CA SER A 44 -4.09 13.86 -13.97
C SER A 44 -4.69 14.46 -12.69
N PRO A 45 -4.25 15.65 -12.24
CA PRO A 45 -4.86 16.33 -11.08
C PRO A 45 -6.37 16.54 -11.17
N SER A 46 -6.91 16.65 -12.38
CA SER A 46 -8.33 16.88 -12.65
C SER A 46 -9.08 15.63 -13.11
N ASP A 47 -8.38 14.51 -13.31
CA ASP A 47 -8.95 13.27 -13.83
C ASP A 47 -8.67 12.10 -12.88
N PRO A 48 -9.66 11.67 -12.06
CA PRO A 48 -9.49 10.61 -11.08
C PRO A 48 -9.47 9.20 -11.67
N PHE A 49 -9.55 9.04 -13.00
CA PHE A 49 -9.39 7.73 -13.62
C PHE A 49 -7.97 7.16 -13.35
N PRO A 50 -7.85 5.82 -13.17
CA PRO A 50 -6.57 5.14 -12.98
C PRO A 50 -5.53 5.52 -14.04
N GLY A 51 -4.45 6.14 -13.56
CA GLY A 51 -3.29 6.53 -14.34
C GLY A 51 -2.27 5.40 -14.49
N PRO A 52 -1.11 5.70 -15.09
CA PRO A 52 -0.12 4.68 -15.43
C PRO A 52 0.75 4.24 -14.24
N TYR A 53 0.73 4.98 -13.13
CA TYR A 53 1.56 4.75 -11.96
C TYR A 53 0.79 4.01 -10.89
N PHE A 54 1.38 2.94 -10.37
CA PHE A 54 0.77 2.16 -9.30
C PHE A 54 1.84 1.52 -8.41
N MET A 55 1.47 1.33 -7.15
CA MET A 55 2.34 0.81 -6.10
C MET A 55 1.66 -0.31 -5.32
N GLY A 56 2.41 -1.37 -5.02
CA GLY A 56 1.91 -2.50 -4.24
C GLY A 56 3.01 -3.44 -3.81
N ILE A 57 2.62 -4.52 -3.16
CA ILE A 57 3.54 -5.58 -2.73
C ILE A 57 3.71 -6.57 -3.88
N HIS A 58 4.96 -6.80 -4.24
CA HIS A 58 5.33 -7.78 -5.25
C HIS A 58 5.84 -9.04 -4.56
N ALA A 59 5.10 -10.15 -4.72
CA ALA A 59 5.31 -11.40 -3.98
C ALA A 59 6.39 -12.33 -4.57
N ASN A 60 6.96 -12.04 -5.75
CA ASN A 60 7.95 -12.93 -6.34
C ASN A 60 9.30 -12.86 -5.61
N GLY A 61 9.67 -13.95 -4.93
CA GLY A 61 10.90 -14.03 -4.14
C GLY A 61 10.68 -13.48 -2.74
N ASP A 62 11.55 -12.59 -2.28
CA ASP A 62 11.32 -11.83 -1.05
C ASP A 62 10.28 -10.73 -1.32
N PRO A 63 9.17 -10.66 -0.58
CA PRO A 63 8.15 -9.63 -0.78
C PRO A 63 8.72 -8.21 -0.65
N GLN A 64 8.41 -7.35 -1.62
CA GLN A 64 8.86 -5.95 -1.62
C GLN A 64 7.75 -5.00 -2.07
N VAL A 65 7.78 -3.78 -1.54
CA VAL A 65 6.95 -2.68 -2.07
C VAL A 65 7.61 -2.11 -3.32
N ILE A 66 6.83 -1.95 -4.38
CA ILE A 66 7.32 -1.52 -5.69
C ILE A 66 6.38 -0.48 -6.27
N LEU A 67 6.95 0.61 -6.76
CA LEU A 67 6.29 1.58 -7.61
C LEU A 67 6.67 1.29 -9.06
N GLN A 68 5.68 1.19 -9.93
CA GLN A 68 5.90 0.82 -11.32
C GLN A 68 4.84 1.40 -12.26
N THR A 69 5.14 1.26 -13.55
CA THR A 69 4.16 1.38 -14.63
C THR A 69 3.91 0.01 -15.26
N THR A 70 3.00 -0.06 -16.23
CA THR A 70 2.80 -1.29 -17.03
C THR A 70 4.04 -1.70 -17.85
N LYS A 71 5.02 -0.80 -18.02
CA LYS A 71 6.20 -1.02 -18.86
C LYS A 71 7.52 -1.08 -18.08
N SER A 72 7.57 -0.55 -16.87
CA SER A 72 8.84 -0.34 -16.15
C SER A 72 8.68 -0.31 -14.64
N TRP A 73 9.71 -0.80 -13.96
CA TRP A 73 9.88 -0.72 -12.51
C TRP A 73 10.57 0.60 -12.20
N LEU A 74 9.97 1.44 -11.37
CA LEU A 74 10.47 2.80 -11.12
C LEU A 74 11.24 2.89 -9.81
N TRP A 75 10.71 2.27 -8.76
CA TRP A 75 11.31 2.33 -7.43
C TRP A 75 11.00 1.06 -6.62
N ARG A 76 11.89 0.72 -5.69
CA ARG A 76 11.77 -0.43 -4.79
C ARG A 76 11.96 0.02 -3.36
N GLY A 77 10.97 -0.26 -2.51
CA GLY A 77 11.03 -0.06 -1.07
C GLY A 77 11.83 -1.14 -0.35
N GLY A 78 12.32 -2.15 -1.06
CA GLY A 78 13.05 -3.26 -0.46
C GLY A 78 12.13 -4.22 0.31
N ASN A 79 12.75 -5.21 0.93
CA ASN A 79 12.08 -6.23 1.72
C ASN A 79 11.69 -5.72 3.12
N TRP A 80 10.74 -6.40 3.74
CA TRP A 80 10.41 -6.21 5.15
C TRP A 80 11.51 -6.81 6.04
N ASP A 81 12.08 -6.01 6.95
CA ASP A 81 13.14 -6.44 7.89
C ASP A 81 12.62 -6.92 9.25
N GLY A 82 11.30 -7.08 9.39
CA GLY A 82 10.61 -7.36 10.65
C GLY A 82 10.05 -6.11 11.33
N VAL A 83 10.54 -4.92 10.97
CA VAL A 83 10.12 -3.64 11.56
C VAL A 83 9.68 -2.64 10.47
N ARG A 84 10.28 -2.70 9.29
CA ARG A 84 10.07 -1.73 8.20
C ARG A 84 10.52 -2.28 6.86
N PHE A 85 10.18 -1.55 5.79
CA PHE A 85 10.79 -1.76 4.49
C PHE A 85 12.19 -1.14 4.42
N THR A 86 13.18 -1.92 3.98
CA THR A 86 14.61 -1.52 4.04
C THR A 86 14.97 -0.30 3.19
N GLY A 87 14.22 -0.05 2.12
CA GLY A 87 14.33 1.12 1.24
C GLY A 87 13.53 2.34 1.69
N ILE A 88 12.89 2.30 2.87
CA ILE A 88 12.15 3.44 3.46
C ILE A 88 12.71 3.74 4.86
N PRO A 89 13.92 4.32 4.97
CA PRO A 89 14.55 4.56 6.25
C PRO A 89 13.72 5.46 7.18
N GLU A 90 12.92 6.36 6.62
CA GLU A 90 12.03 7.31 7.31
C GLU A 90 10.99 6.63 8.21
N MET A 91 10.63 5.37 7.94
CA MET A 91 9.72 4.60 8.80
C MET A 91 10.19 4.52 10.26
N LYS A 92 11.51 4.63 10.51
CA LYS A 92 12.07 4.68 11.87
C LYS A 92 11.73 5.98 12.62
N THR A 93 11.48 7.06 11.90
CA THR A 93 11.26 8.38 12.49
C THR A 93 9.79 8.64 12.82
N TYR A 94 8.88 7.82 12.28
CA TYR A 94 7.45 7.91 12.52
C TYR A 94 7.05 7.24 13.85
N SER A 95 7.45 7.84 14.98
CA SER A 95 7.19 7.29 16.32
C SER A 95 5.70 7.18 16.68
N ALA A 96 4.84 7.95 16.01
CA ALA A 96 3.39 7.87 16.16
C ALA A 96 2.75 6.81 15.25
N PHE A 97 3.54 5.99 14.56
CA PHE A 97 3.05 4.99 13.62
C PHE A 97 3.52 3.60 14.06
N ASN A 98 2.60 2.65 14.00
CA ASN A 98 2.90 1.23 14.15
C ASN A 98 2.70 0.56 12.79
N PHE A 99 3.76 -0.06 12.26
CA PHE A 99 3.79 -0.66 10.93
C PHE A 99 3.71 -2.17 11.04
N THR A 100 2.80 -2.77 10.29
CA THR A 100 2.59 -4.21 10.26
C THR A 100 2.65 -4.71 8.83
N PHE A 101 3.41 -5.78 8.63
CA PHE A 101 3.42 -6.55 7.40
C PHE A 101 2.96 -7.98 7.72
N VAL A 102 1.99 -8.46 6.95
CA VAL A 102 1.47 -9.82 7.05
C VAL A 102 1.79 -10.54 5.75
N ASP A 103 2.38 -11.71 5.89
CA ASP A 103 2.70 -12.65 4.81
C ASP A 103 2.41 -14.06 5.33
N ASN A 104 1.25 -14.59 4.95
CA ASN A 104 0.80 -15.93 5.31
C ASN A 104 0.14 -16.62 4.10
N GLU A 105 -0.32 -17.87 4.27
CA GLU A 105 -0.90 -18.65 3.17
C GLU A 105 -2.21 -18.08 2.60
N GLU A 106 -2.89 -17.21 3.34
CA GLU A 106 -4.18 -16.64 2.99
C GLU A 106 -4.05 -15.22 2.41
N GLU A 107 -3.15 -14.39 2.95
CA GLU A 107 -3.07 -12.97 2.65
C GLU A 107 -1.65 -12.40 2.75
N MET A 108 -1.38 -11.40 1.89
CA MET A 108 -0.16 -10.61 1.92
C MET A 108 -0.51 -9.12 1.85
N TYR A 109 -0.23 -8.39 2.93
CA TYR A 109 -0.53 -6.97 3.01
C TYR A 109 0.42 -6.22 3.94
N TYR A 110 0.40 -4.90 3.79
CA TYR A 110 1.03 -3.96 4.69
C TYR A 110 -0.01 -2.96 5.18
N MET A 111 0.07 -2.61 6.46
CA MET A 111 -0.77 -1.59 7.07
C MET A 111 -0.01 -0.79 8.12
N TYR A 112 -0.57 0.36 8.48
CA TYR A 112 -0.08 1.15 9.60
C TYR A 112 -1.23 1.63 10.48
N HIS A 113 -0.95 1.71 11.78
CA HIS A 113 -1.83 2.33 12.77
C HIS A 113 -1.19 3.61 13.28
N ILE A 114 -1.99 4.66 13.37
CA ILE A 114 -1.56 5.93 13.96
C ILE A 114 -1.91 5.88 15.45
N LEU A 115 -0.93 6.18 16.31
CA LEU A 115 -1.04 6.14 17.76
C LEU A 115 -1.46 7.49 18.37
N ASP A 116 -1.37 8.57 17.57
CA ASP A 116 -1.78 9.92 17.93
C ASP A 116 -2.98 10.34 17.09
N ASP A 117 -4.15 10.41 17.73
CA ASP A 117 -5.44 10.73 17.10
C ASP A 117 -5.48 12.14 16.47
N SER A 118 -4.50 13.01 16.76
CA SER A 118 -4.40 14.32 16.11
C SER A 118 -3.79 14.26 14.71
N ILE A 119 -3.15 13.15 14.34
CA ILE A 119 -2.43 12.98 13.08
C ILE A 119 -3.36 12.38 12.02
N ILE A 120 -3.53 13.09 10.90
CA ILE A 120 -4.17 12.57 9.70
C ILE A 120 -3.07 12.18 8.70
N SER A 121 -3.04 10.92 8.29
CA SER A 121 -2.06 10.40 7.33
C SER A 121 -2.71 9.53 6.26
N ARG A 122 -2.17 9.59 5.04
CA ARG A 122 -2.54 8.74 3.91
C ARG A 122 -1.29 8.42 3.08
N LEU A 123 -1.23 7.20 2.56
CA LEU A 123 -0.28 6.80 1.52
C LEU A 123 -0.95 7.00 0.15
N VAL A 124 -0.30 7.73 -0.75
CA VAL A 124 -0.87 8.10 -2.05
C VAL A 124 0.16 7.81 -3.14
N VAL A 125 -0.32 7.45 -4.34
CA VAL A 125 0.49 7.52 -5.56
C VAL A 125 -0.06 8.67 -6.38
N ASN A 126 0.76 9.67 -6.69
CA ASN A 126 0.35 10.83 -7.48
C ASN A 126 0.38 10.52 -8.98
N TYR A 127 -0.28 11.38 -9.77
CA TYR A 127 -0.38 11.26 -11.22
C TYR A 127 0.98 11.34 -11.95
N ASP A 128 2.02 11.85 -11.29
CA ASP A 128 3.38 11.99 -11.81
C ASP A 128 4.32 10.86 -11.33
N GLY A 129 3.81 9.91 -10.56
CA GLY A 129 4.58 8.80 -10.02
C GLY A 129 5.34 9.13 -8.73
N THR A 130 5.02 10.22 -8.04
CA THR A 130 5.50 10.47 -6.68
C THR A 130 4.61 9.80 -5.63
N THR A 131 5.16 9.51 -4.45
CA THR A 131 4.46 8.84 -3.33
C THR A 131 4.61 9.61 -2.03
#